data_AF-A0A6G6ASL5-F1
#
_entry.id   AF-A0A6G6ASL5-F1
#
_cell.length_a   1.000
_cell.length_b   1.000
_cell.length_c   1.000
_cell.angle_alpha   90.00
_cell.angle_beta   90.00
_cell.angle_gamma   90.00
#
_symmetry.space_group_name_H-M   'P 1'
#
loop_
_entity.id
_entity.type
_entity.pdbx_description
1 polymer ?
#
loop_
_entity_poly.entity_id
_entity_poly.type
_entity_poly.pdbx_seq_one_letter_code
_entity_poly.pdbx_strand_id
1 'polypeptide(L)'
;MSIITRPKEDGTGYEVIAGQRRVRASELAGINTVPAFVLPLDRDRAIITLVDSNLQRENILPSERAFAYKMKSEAMKRQGFRTDLTSSQVVTKLRTDDKVAQGFGVGRMTVQRFIRLTELIPPILQMVDEGKIALTPAVELSFLKKDEQENLFATMESEEATPSLSQAQRMKQLSQSGRLDMDTIFAIMTEEKGNQKETLKINTSKLKKYFPKNTTPKQMEETIIKLLERELQRKRGRDSR
;
A
#
# COMPACT_ATOMS: atom_id res chain seq x y z
N MET A 1 -2.17 36.70 3.66
CA MET A 1 -1.87 35.24 3.67
C MET A 1 -1.14 34.90 4.97
N SER A 2 -1.80 34.26 5.93
CA SER A 2 -1.32 34.06 7.31
C SER A 2 -0.78 32.64 7.58
N ILE A 3 0.24 32.52 8.44
CA ILE A 3 0.72 31.23 8.99
C ILE A 3 0.01 30.94 10.33
N ILE A 4 0.01 29.68 10.79
CA ILE A 4 -0.52 29.32 12.12
C ILE A 4 0.64 28.96 13.02
N THR A 5 0.70 29.54 14.21
CA THR A 5 1.74 29.28 15.22
C THR A 5 1.13 28.94 16.57
N ARG A 6 1.88 28.24 17.43
CA ARG A 6 1.60 28.12 18.87
C ARG A 6 2.75 28.70 19.68
N PRO A 7 2.51 29.19 20.91
CA PRO A 7 3.57 29.43 21.87
C PRO A 7 4.30 28.12 22.18
N LYS A 8 5.62 28.17 22.30
CA LYS A 8 6.42 27.05 22.83
C LYS A 8 6.16 26.90 24.33
N GLU A 9 6.27 25.66 24.83
CA GLU A 9 6.05 25.33 26.25
C GLU A 9 7.12 25.95 27.18
N ASP A 10 8.31 26.23 26.65
CA ASP A 10 9.41 26.88 27.36
C ASP A 10 9.30 28.43 27.39
N GLY A 11 8.28 29.00 26.74
CA GLY A 11 8.07 30.44 26.65
C GLY A 11 9.08 31.19 25.75
N THR A 12 9.97 30.49 25.05
CA THR A 12 11.08 31.12 24.30
C THR A 12 10.70 31.57 22.88
N GLY A 13 9.43 31.46 22.50
CA GLY A 13 8.93 31.91 21.20
C GLY A 13 7.76 31.10 20.68
N TYR A 14 7.68 30.97 19.36
CA TYR A 14 6.57 30.31 18.67
C TYR A 14 7.04 29.12 17.82
N GLU A 15 6.21 28.10 17.72
CA GLU A 15 6.35 26.96 16.83
C GLU A 15 5.35 27.11 15.67
N VAL A 16 5.82 26.99 14.43
CA VAL A 16 4.97 27.05 13.24
C VAL A 16 4.21 25.73 13.13
N ILE A 17 2.90 25.80 13.33
CA ILE A 17 1.99 24.68 13.14
C ILE A 17 1.80 24.49 11.64
N ALA A 18 1.30 25.51 10.94
CA ALA A 18 0.98 25.41 9.51
C ALA A 18 1.58 26.56 8.71
N GLY A 19 2.08 26.24 7.51
CA GLY A 19 2.63 27.21 6.58
C GLY A 19 4.16 27.19 6.43
N GLN A 20 4.85 26.10 6.80
CA GLN A 20 6.31 25.95 6.62
C GLN A 20 6.82 26.41 5.24
N ARG A 21 6.12 26.06 4.14
CA ARG A 21 6.52 26.49 2.79
C ARG A 21 6.50 28.02 2.62
N ARG A 22 5.56 28.71 3.28
CA ARG A 22 5.45 30.17 3.24
C ARG A 22 6.50 30.83 4.12
N VAL A 23 6.80 30.25 5.28
CA VAL A 23 7.93 30.69 6.12
C VAL A 23 9.23 30.58 5.35
N ARG A 24 9.50 29.41 4.76
CA ARG A 24 10.69 29.16 3.94
C ARG A 24 10.76 30.08 2.72
N ALA A 25 9.64 30.33 2.04
CA ALA A 25 9.60 31.27 0.93
C ALA A 25 9.88 32.72 1.39
N SER A 26 9.42 33.09 2.58
CA SER A 26 9.68 34.41 3.16
C SER A 26 11.15 34.56 3.55
N GLU A 27 11.75 33.51 4.14
CA GLU A 27 13.20 33.45 4.41
C GLU A 27 14.03 33.60 3.13
N LEU A 28 13.69 32.84 2.08
CA LEU A 28 14.36 32.93 0.77
C LEU A 28 14.17 34.30 0.10
N ALA A 29 13.06 34.96 0.36
CA ALA A 29 12.76 36.31 -0.13
C ALA A 29 13.36 37.42 0.75
N GLY A 30 14.09 37.09 1.83
CA GLY A 30 14.65 38.07 2.77
C GLY A 30 13.60 38.81 3.62
N ILE A 31 12.39 38.27 3.71
CA ILE A 31 11.30 38.84 4.49
C ILE A 31 11.44 38.38 5.95
N ASN A 32 11.80 39.33 6.83
CA ASN A 32 12.06 39.05 8.25
C ASN A 32 10.82 38.78 9.09
N THR A 33 9.62 39.14 8.61
CA THR A 33 8.36 39.02 9.37
C THR A 33 7.24 38.44 8.52
N VAL A 34 6.53 37.45 9.05
CA VAL A 34 5.38 36.83 8.39
C VAL A 34 4.16 36.95 9.29
N PRO A 35 3.01 37.42 8.78
CA PRO A 35 1.79 37.51 9.59
C PRO A 35 1.35 36.13 10.05
N ALA A 36 1.20 35.97 11.36
CA ALA A 36 0.89 34.71 12.02
C ALA A 36 -0.38 34.81 12.87
N PHE A 37 -1.22 33.78 12.82
CA PHE A 37 -2.28 33.54 13.79
C PHE A 37 -1.73 32.66 14.91
N VAL A 38 -1.61 33.24 16.10
CA VAL A 38 -1.21 32.51 17.30
C VAL A 38 -2.43 31.79 17.85
N LEU A 39 -2.42 30.46 17.76
CA LEU A 39 -3.43 29.61 18.38
C LEU A 39 -2.81 28.95 19.62
N PRO A 40 -3.28 29.25 20.85
CA PRO A 40 -2.84 28.58 22.06
C PRO A 40 -3.46 27.18 22.13
N LEU A 41 -2.99 26.30 21.25
CA LEU A 41 -3.36 24.90 21.22
C LEU A 41 -2.37 24.08 22.06
N ASP A 42 -2.89 23.07 22.75
CA ASP A 42 -2.04 22.00 23.26
C ASP A 42 -1.34 21.28 22.09
N ARG A 43 -0.19 20.67 22.38
CA ARG A 43 0.68 20.03 21.38
C ARG A 43 -0.08 19.02 20.52
N ASP A 44 -0.94 18.21 21.12
CA ASP A 44 -1.66 17.16 20.40
C ASP A 44 -2.80 17.75 19.53
N ARG A 45 -3.49 18.83 19.95
CA ARG A 45 -4.46 19.56 19.13
C ARG A 45 -3.79 20.27 17.96
N ALA A 46 -2.58 20.80 18.17
CA ALA A 46 -1.77 21.38 17.09
C ALA A 46 -1.42 20.32 16.04
N ILE A 47 -1.00 19.12 16.47
CA ILE A 47 -0.73 17.98 15.57
C ILE A 47 -1.98 17.58 14.79
N ILE A 48 -3.13 17.44 15.46
CA ILE A 48 -4.40 17.08 14.80
C ILE A 48 -4.76 18.12 13.73
N THR A 49 -4.72 19.40 14.08
CA THR A 49 -5.05 20.52 13.17
C THR A 49 -4.11 20.54 11.97
N LEU A 50 -2.82 20.31 12.20
CA LEU A 50 -1.81 20.25 11.15
C LEU A 50 -2.10 19.11 10.17
N VAL A 51 -2.33 17.92 10.71
CA VAL A 51 -2.64 16.73 9.90
C VAL A 51 -3.89 16.97 9.06
N ASP A 52 -4.96 17.48 9.66
CA ASP A 52 -6.24 17.72 8.97
C ASP A 52 -6.08 18.69 7.80
N SER A 53 -5.27 19.75 7.97
CA SER A 53 -4.98 20.71 6.90
C SER A 53 -4.11 20.15 5.76
N ASN A 54 -3.20 19.23 6.05
CA ASN A 54 -2.31 18.65 5.03
C ASN A 54 -2.99 17.51 4.26
N LEU A 55 -3.89 16.76 4.91
CA LEU A 55 -4.53 15.60 4.30
C LEU A 55 -5.58 15.95 3.24
N GLN A 56 -6.09 17.20 3.25
CA GLN A 56 -7.04 17.71 2.25
C GLN A 56 -6.40 18.08 0.91
N ARG A 57 -5.08 17.87 0.73
CA ARG A 57 -4.40 18.10 -0.56
C ARG A 57 -4.77 17.03 -1.57
N GLU A 58 -5.00 17.44 -2.82
CA GLU A 58 -5.33 16.54 -3.93
C GLU A 58 -4.23 15.50 -4.22
N ASN A 59 -2.95 15.89 -4.10
CA ASN A 59 -1.79 15.06 -4.42
C ASN A 59 -0.95 14.73 -3.17
N ILE A 60 -1.53 14.03 -2.21
CA ILE A 60 -0.80 13.51 -1.04
C ILE A 60 -0.27 12.10 -1.32
N LEU A 61 1.01 11.88 -1.04
CA LEU A 61 1.63 10.57 -1.24
C LEU A 61 1.08 9.53 -0.25
N PRO A 62 1.08 8.23 -0.61
CA PRO A 62 0.72 7.15 0.30
C PRO A 62 1.47 7.20 1.64
N SER A 63 2.78 7.44 1.62
CA SER A 63 3.61 7.57 2.82
C SER A 63 3.21 8.77 3.69
N GLU A 64 3.03 9.95 3.08
CA GLU A 64 2.60 11.16 3.78
C GLU A 64 1.26 10.94 4.49
N ARG A 65 0.32 10.29 3.80
CA ARG A 65 -0.98 9.92 4.36
C ARG A 65 -0.86 8.90 5.50
N ALA A 66 0.02 7.92 5.35
CA ALA A 66 0.33 6.93 6.38
C ALA A 66 0.84 7.57 7.68
N PHE A 67 1.86 8.42 7.58
CA PHE A 67 2.43 9.12 8.75
C PHE A 67 1.44 10.11 9.35
N ALA A 68 0.67 10.83 8.53
CA ALA A 68 -0.38 11.73 9.00
C ALA A 68 -1.42 10.99 9.86
N TYR A 69 -1.94 9.85 9.40
CA TYR A 69 -2.86 9.04 10.19
C TYR A 69 -2.23 8.50 11.48
N LYS A 70 -0.96 8.07 11.44
CA LYS A 70 -0.25 7.59 12.64
C LYS A 70 -0.10 8.70 13.67
N MET A 71 0.37 9.88 13.26
CA MET A 71 0.53 11.05 14.14
C MET A 71 -0.80 11.46 14.77
N LYS A 72 -1.89 11.55 13.99
CA LYS A 72 -3.22 11.88 14.52
C LYS A 72 -3.70 10.81 15.50
N SER A 73 -3.54 9.53 15.16
CA SER A 73 -3.94 8.43 16.06
C SER A 73 -3.16 8.46 17.37
N GLU A 74 -1.87 8.77 17.36
CA GLU A 74 -1.05 8.85 18.57
C GLU A 74 -1.39 10.07 19.41
N ALA A 75 -1.57 11.24 18.78
CA ALA A 75 -2.00 12.47 19.45
C ALA A 75 -3.35 12.28 20.16
N MET A 76 -4.30 11.63 19.51
CA MET A 76 -5.58 11.30 20.13
C MET A 76 -5.41 10.33 21.32
N LYS A 77 -4.56 9.30 21.21
CA LYS A 77 -4.30 8.38 22.34
C LYS A 77 -3.69 9.11 23.54
N ARG A 78 -2.78 10.06 23.32
CA ARG A 78 -2.12 10.86 24.37
C ARG A 78 -3.06 11.83 25.09
N GLN A 79 -4.05 12.40 24.40
CA GLN A 79 -5.10 13.24 25.00
C GLN A 79 -6.09 12.50 25.91
N GLY A 80 -5.79 11.27 26.36
CA GLY A 80 -6.66 10.51 27.25
C GLY A 80 -7.74 9.70 26.54
N PHE A 81 -7.72 9.58 25.21
CA PHE A 81 -8.47 8.52 24.51
C PHE A 81 -7.76 7.15 24.63
N ARG A 82 -7.30 6.80 25.84
CA ARG A 82 -6.89 5.43 26.17
C ARG A 82 -8.16 4.58 26.24
N THR A 83 -8.33 3.68 25.27
CA THR A 83 -9.42 2.68 25.26
C THR A 83 -9.22 1.54 26.25
N ASP A 84 -8.14 1.54 27.03
CA ASP A 84 -7.70 0.32 27.71
C ASP A 84 -8.13 0.25 29.19
N LEU A 85 -8.86 1.26 29.70
CA LEU A 85 -9.40 1.26 31.06
C LEU A 85 -10.75 1.99 31.09
N THR A 86 -11.86 1.28 30.85
CA THR A 86 -13.18 1.51 31.49
C THR A 86 -14.25 0.63 30.83
N SER A 87 -14.63 -0.46 31.51
CA SER A 87 -15.91 -1.14 31.26
C SER A 87 -17.05 -0.14 31.48
N SER A 88 -17.83 0.14 30.45
CA SER A 88 -19.10 0.88 30.57
C SER A 88 -20.05 0.39 29.49
N GLN A 89 -21.12 -0.26 29.93
CA GLN A 89 -22.05 -1.08 29.14
C GLN A 89 -23.07 -0.30 28.28
N VAL A 90 -23.00 1.02 28.09
CA VAL A 90 -24.16 1.76 27.52
C VAL A 90 -23.82 2.80 26.44
N VAL A 91 -22.57 3.00 26.02
CA VAL A 91 -22.27 3.85 24.84
C VAL A 91 -21.14 3.21 24.05
N THR A 92 -21.36 2.92 22.77
CA THR A 92 -20.35 2.41 21.84
C THR A 92 -19.26 3.48 21.63
N LYS A 93 -18.30 3.56 22.56
CA LYS A 93 -17.15 4.46 22.43
C LYS A 93 -16.33 4.00 21.22
N LEU A 94 -16.39 4.78 20.14
CA LEU A 94 -15.61 4.59 18.92
C LEU A 94 -14.12 4.51 19.26
N ARG A 95 -13.43 3.51 18.69
CA ARG A 95 -11.97 3.37 18.85
C ARG A 95 -11.27 4.55 18.15
N THR A 96 -10.01 4.80 18.49
CA THR A 96 -9.28 5.97 17.97
C THR A 96 -9.19 5.95 16.44
N ASP A 97 -9.02 4.78 15.84
CA ASP A 97 -9.04 4.57 14.39
C ASP A 97 -10.40 4.88 13.77
N ASP A 98 -11.52 4.58 14.43
CA ASP A 98 -12.86 4.94 13.97
C ASP A 98 -13.07 6.47 13.95
N LYS A 99 -12.53 7.18 14.95
CA LYS A 99 -12.63 8.65 15.00
C LYS A 99 -11.75 9.33 13.96
N VAL A 100 -10.54 8.80 13.73
CA VAL A 100 -9.68 9.26 12.64
C VAL A 100 -10.39 9.05 11.30
N ALA A 101 -10.98 7.87 11.09
CA ALA A 101 -11.72 7.52 9.88
C ALA A 101 -12.91 8.46 9.61
N GLN A 102 -13.73 8.73 10.64
CA GLN A 102 -14.84 9.69 10.56
C GLN A 102 -14.37 11.10 10.19
N GLY A 103 -13.27 11.57 10.79
CA GLY A 103 -12.72 12.90 10.49
C GLY A 103 -12.25 13.10 9.04
N PHE A 104 -12.07 12.02 8.29
CA PHE A 104 -11.62 12.06 6.89
C PHE A 104 -12.63 11.45 5.90
N GLY A 105 -13.79 11.00 6.35
CA GLY A 105 -14.79 10.36 5.49
C GLY A 105 -14.31 9.05 4.84
N VAL A 106 -13.32 8.38 5.44
CA VAL A 106 -12.78 7.10 4.94
C VAL A 106 -13.19 5.95 5.85
N GLY A 107 -13.13 4.73 5.33
CA GLY A 107 -13.35 3.54 6.15
C GLY A 107 -12.21 3.33 7.16
N ARG A 108 -12.55 2.82 8.35
CA ARG A 108 -11.59 2.43 9.40
C ARG A 108 -10.45 1.55 8.87
N MET A 109 -10.79 0.55 8.06
CA MET A 109 -9.82 -0.36 7.45
C MET A 109 -8.81 0.37 6.56
N THR A 110 -9.22 1.45 5.90
CA THR A 110 -8.33 2.28 5.08
C THR A 110 -7.31 3.00 5.95
N VAL A 111 -7.75 3.60 7.06
CA VAL A 111 -6.84 4.26 8.02
C VAL A 111 -5.82 3.26 8.56
N GLN A 112 -6.26 2.07 8.98
CA GLN A 112 -5.36 1.03 9.48
C GLN A 112 -4.34 0.58 8.43
N ARG A 113 -4.77 0.37 7.18
CA ARG A 113 -3.89 0.00 6.06
C ARG A 113 -2.79 1.04 5.86
N PHE A 114 -3.15 2.31 5.80
CA PHE A 114 -2.18 3.40 5.65
C PHE A 114 -1.25 3.49 6.86
N ILE A 115 -1.76 3.47 8.11
CA ILE A 115 -0.89 3.45 9.30
C ILE A 115 0.10 2.29 9.22
N ARG A 116 -0.34 1.12 8.74
CA ARG A 116 0.52 -0.05 8.62
C ARG A 116 1.68 0.16 7.64
N LEU A 117 1.53 0.96 6.59
CA LEU A 117 2.64 1.29 5.67
C LEU A 117 3.83 1.95 6.38
N THR A 118 3.61 2.60 7.53
CA THR A 118 4.72 3.18 8.31
C THR A 118 5.67 2.15 8.92
N GLU A 119 5.30 0.87 8.89
CA GLU A 119 6.13 -0.26 9.33
C GLU A 119 6.96 -0.86 8.17
N LEU A 120 6.83 -0.31 6.96
CA LEU A 120 7.70 -0.66 5.84
C LEU A 120 9.07 -0.01 5.98
N ILE A 121 10.11 -0.70 5.50
CA ILE A 121 11.41 -0.08 5.33
C ILE A 121 11.35 1.04 4.29
N PRO A 122 12.19 2.09 4.41
CA PRO A 122 12.13 3.25 3.52
C PRO A 122 12.18 2.92 2.02
N PRO A 123 13.02 1.97 1.54
CA PRO A 123 13.05 1.63 0.12
C PRO A 123 11.72 1.07 -0.40
N ILE A 124 11.10 0.14 0.33
CA ILE A 124 9.81 -0.44 -0.08
C ILE A 124 8.70 0.62 0.00
N LEU A 125 8.72 1.48 1.01
CA LEU A 125 7.75 2.57 1.13
C LEU A 125 7.86 3.56 -0.05
N GLN A 126 9.08 3.89 -0.47
CA GLN A 126 9.32 4.73 -1.63
C GLN A 126 8.76 4.08 -2.92
N MET A 127 8.90 2.77 -3.09
CA MET A 127 8.30 2.07 -4.22
C MET A 127 6.77 2.13 -4.24
N VAL A 128 6.12 2.29 -3.08
CA VAL A 128 4.67 2.55 -2.99
C VAL A 128 4.33 3.96 -3.44
N ASP A 129 5.11 4.95 -3.01
CA ASP A 129 4.94 6.35 -3.42
C ASP A 129 5.14 6.54 -4.93
N GLU A 130 6.11 5.82 -5.51
CA GLU A 130 6.37 5.78 -6.95
C GLU A 130 5.33 4.97 -7.74
N GLY A 131 4.40 4.30 -7.06
CA GLY A 131 3.37 3.46 -7.69
C GLY A 131 3.88 2.12 -8.24
N LYS A 132 5.13 1.74 -7.97
CA LYS A 132 5.71 0.43 -8.36
C LYS A 132 5.08 -0.72 -7.57
N ILE A 133 4.71 -0.48 -6.31
CA ILE A 133 3.98 -1.44 -5.47
C ILE A 133 2.61 -0.87 -5.14
N ALA A 134 1.56 -1.61 -5.45
CA ALA A 134 0.21 -1.22 -5.08
C ALA A 134 0.00 -1.27 -3.55
N LEU A 135 -0.95 -0.47 -3.05
CA LEU A 135 -1.25 -0.35 -1.62
C LEU A 135 -1.52 -1.71 -0.95
N THR A 136 -2.31 -2.58 -1.57
CA THR A 136 -2.72 -3.85 -0.93
C THR A 136 -1.55 -4.82 -0.72
N PRO A 137 -0.70 -5.13 -1.73
CA PRO A 137 0.54 -5.86 -1.49
C PRO A 137 1.43 -5.21 -0.43
N ALA A 138 1.63 -3.89 -0.49
CA ALA A 138 2.46 -3.17 0.47
C ALA A 138 1.96 -3.32 1.92
N VAL A 139 0.65 -3.32 2.13
CA VAL A 139 0.06 -3.61 3.45
C VAL A 139 0.39 -5.02 3.91
N GLU A 140 0.40 -6.03 3.05
CA GLU A 140 0.78 -7.38 3.47
C GLU A 140 2.28 -7.46 3.80
N LEU A 141 3.13 -6.81 3.00
CA LEU A 141 4.59 -6.73 3.23
C LEU A 141 4.96 -6.04 4.54
N SER A 142 4.16 -5.07 4.98
CA SER A 142 4.37 -4.38 6.26
C SER A 142 4.14 -5.25 7.51
N PHE A 143 3.70 -6.51 7.34
CA PHE A 143 3.67 -7.50 8.42
C PHE A 143 4.96 -8.32 8.54
N LEU A 144 5.84 -8.25 7.54
CA LEU A 144 7.13 -8.91 7.59
C LEU A 144 8.06 -8.20 8.58
N LYS A 145 8.97 -8.95 9.17
CA LYS A 145 10.03 -8.38 10.00
C LYS A 145 10.98 -7.52 9.16
N LYS A 146 11.75 -6.65 9.81
CA LYS A 146 12.61 -5.71 9.12
C LYS A 146 13.68 -6.41 8.25
N ASP A 147 14.29 -7.46 8.78
CA ASP A 147 15.25 -8.32 8.08
C ASP A 147 14.61 -9.04 6.88
N GLU A 148 13.39 -9.56 7.04
CA GLU A 148 12.64 -10.19 5.95
C GLU A 148 12.29 -9.18 4.83
N GLN A 149 11.99 -7.92 5.19
CA GLN A 149 11.76 -6.85 4.23
C GLN A 149 13.04 -6.45 3.49
N GLU A 150 14.19 -6.41 4.17
CA GLU A 150 15.50 -6.14 3.55
C GLU A 150 15.87 -7.24 2.55
N ASN A 151 15.67 -8.51 2.91
CA ASN A 151 15.85 -9.66 2.04
C ASN A 151 14.93 -9.61 0.80
N LEU A 152 13.66 -9.25 1.01
CA LEU A 152 12.71 -9.06 -0.07
C LEU A 152 13.16 -7.94 -1.01
N PHE A 153 13.57 -6.78 -0.47
CA PHE A 153 14.03 -5.66 -1.28
C PHE A 153 15.25 -6.05 -2.14
N ALA A 154 16.23 -6.75 -1.57
CA ALA A 154 17.38 -7.27 -2.32
C ALA A 154 16.96 -8.21 -3.47
N THR A 155 15.98 -9.09 -3.23
CA THR A 155 15.43 -9.98 -4.27
C THR A 155 14.69 -9.18 -5.36
N MET A 156 13.98 -8.12 -4.99
CA MET A 156 13.27 -7.27 -5.95
C MET A 156 14.24 -6.52 -6.86
N GLU A 157 15.39 -6.09 -6.33
CA GLU A 157 16.46 -5.46 -7.12
C GLU A 157 17.15 -6.45 -8.06
N SER A 158 17.43 -7.68 -7.60
CA SER A 158 18.11 -8.69 -8.43
C SER A 158 17.24 -9.20 -9.58
N GLU A 159 15.95 -9.43 -9.31
CA GLU A 159 15.02 -10.01 -10.29
C GLU A 159 14.24 -8.95 -11.09
N GLU A 160 14.49 -7.65 -10.83
CA GLU A 160 13.74 -6.53 -11.39
C GLU A 160 12.20 -6.69 -11.29
N ALA A 161 11.74 -7.30 -10.20
CA ALA A 161 10.35 -7.72 -10.03
C ALA A 161 9.75 -7.22 -8.72
N THR A 162 8.47 -6.85 -8.75
CA THR A 162 7.68 -6.52 -7.55
C THR A 162 6.70 -7.63 -7.20
N PRO A 163 6.48 -7.94 -5.92
CA PRO A 163 5.56 -9.00 -5.52
C PRO A 163 4.11 -8.64 -5.86
N SER A 164 3.39 -9.62 -6.40
CA SER A 164 1.94 -9.60 -6.51
C SER A 164 1.27 -9.71 -5.13
N LEU A 165 -0.03 -9.45 -5.07
CA LEU A 165 -0.81 -9.60 -3.85
C LEU A 165 -0.73 -11.02 -3.26
N SER A 166 -0.82 -12.05 -4.10
CA SER A 166 -0.77 -13.44 -3.65
C SER A 166 0.61 -13.80 -3.10
N GLN A 167 1.69 -13.33 -3.74
CA GLN A 167 3.06 -13.51 -3.25
C GLN A 167 3.23 -12.82 -1.88
N ALA A 168 2.79 -11.57 -1.74
CA ALA A 168 2.88 -10.83 -0.49
C ALA A 168 2.09 -11.50 0.66
N GLN A 169 0.88 -12.02 0.37
CA GLN A 169 0.08 -12.78 1.34
C GLN A 169 0.78 -14.07 1.78
N ARG A 170 1.38 -14.80 0.84
CA ARG A 170 2.12 -16.03 1.15
C ARG A 170 3.37 -15.75 1.97
N MET A 171 4.13 -14.71 1.64
CA MET A 171 5.28 -14.27 2.44
C MET A 171 4.87 -13.95 3.87
N LYS A 172 3.77 -13.21 4.05
CA LYS A 172 3.24 -12.91 5.39
C LYS A 172 2.88 -14.15 6.18
N GLN A 173 2.21 -15.14 5.57
CA GLN A 173 1.88 -16.40 6.25
C GLN A 173 3.13 -17.15 6.70
N LEU A 174 4.15 -17.19 5.85
CA LEU A 174 5.42 -17.87 6.15
C LEU A 174 6.21 -17.15 7.25
N SER A 175 6.25 -15.82 7.21
CA SER A 175 6.86 -14.97 8.26
C SER A 175 6.21 -15.22 9.62
N GLN A 176 4.87 -15.27 9.67
CA GLN A 176 4.12 -15.58 10.89
C GLN A 176 4.41 -16.98 11.43
N SER A 177 4.69 -17.94 10.55
CA SER A 177 5.12 -19.30 10.95
C SER A 177 6.62 -19.42 11.26
N GLY A 178 7.41 -18.34 11.09
CA GLY A 178 8.86 -18.33 11.28
C GLY A 178 9.63 -19.11 10.20
N ARG A 179 9.03 -19.30 9.02
CA ARG A 179 9.58 -20.10 7.91
C ARG A 179 9.88 -19.27 6.65
N LEU A 180 9.96 -17.94 6.80
CA LEU A 180 10.32 -17.06 5.70
C LEU A 180 11.81 -16.75 5.78
N ASP A 181 12.59 -17.40 4.92
CA ASP A 181 14.01 -17.11 4.69
C ASP A 181 14.24 -16.55 3.28
N MET A 182 15.48 -16.19 2.98
CA MET A 182 15.86 -15.60 1.69
C MET A 182 15.56 -16.54 0.51
N ASP A 183 15.86 -17.83 0.65
CA ASP A 183 15.61 -18.83 -0.41
C ASP A 183 14.11 -18.96 -0.69
N THR A 184 13.29 -18.94 0.36
CA THR A 184 11.83 -18.98 0.22
C THR A 184 11.29 -17.71 -0.42
N ILE A 185 11.83 -16.53 -0.07
CA ILE A 185 11.48 -15.26 -0.71
C ILE A 185 11.82 -15.30 -2.20
N PHE A 186 13.04 -15.74 -2.54
CA PHE A 186 13.49 -15.89 -3.92
C PHE A 186 12.59 -16.84 -4.71
N ALA A 187 12.28 -18.02 -4.15
CA ALA A 187 11.38 -18.98 -4.77
C ALA A 187 9.99 -18.38 -5.02
N ILE A 188 9.42 -17.66 -4.06
CA ILE A 188 8.10 -17.01 -4.22
C ILE A 188 8.16 -15.93 -5.30
N MET A 189 9.25 -15.15 -5.37
CA MET A 189 9.40 -14.05 -6.34
C MET A 189 9.59 -14.54 -7.77
N THR A 190 10.29 -15.66 -7.95
CA THR A 190 10.61 -16.28 -9.24
C THR A 190 9.56 -17.28 -9.73
N GLU A 191 8.59 -17.66 -8.87
CA GLU A 191 7.46 -18.48 -9.27
C GLU A 191 6.74 -17.88 -10.50
N GLU A 192 6.60 -18.69 -11.55
CA GLU A 192 5.86 -18.31 -12.75
C GLU A 192 4.44 -17.88 -12.38
N LYS A 193 4.11 -16.63 -12.66
CA LYS A 193 2.81 -16.05 -12.30
C LYS A 193 1.73 -16.88 -13.01
N GLY A 194 0.77 -17.43 -12.27
CA GLY A 194 -0.34 -18.19 -12.88
C GLY A 194 -1.13 -17.40 -13.94
N ASN A 195 -1.08 -16.06 -13.89
CA ASN A 195 -1.69 -15.15 -14.85
C ASN A 195 -0.86 -14.94 -16.13
N GLN A 196 0.38 -15.44 -16.17
CA GLN A 196 1.29 -15.47 -17.32
C GLN A 196 1.23 -16.80 -18.09
N LYS A 197 0.32 -17.73 -17.73
CA LYS A 197 -0.07 -18.77 -18.69
C LYS A 197 -0.81 -18.08 -19.83
N GLU A 198 -0.21 -17.99 -21.01
CA GLU A 198 -0.88 -17.52 -22.21
C GLU A 198 -2.15 -18.34 -22.42
N THR A 199 -3.32 -17.73 -22.15
CA THR A 199 -4.61 -18.37 -22.41
C THR A 199 -5.12 -17.92 -23.77
N LEU A 200 -4.98 -18.79 -24.76
CA LEU A 200 -5.51 -18.54 -26.10
C LEU A 200 -7.05 -18.60 -26.09
N LYS A 201 -7.70 -17.43 -26.03
CA LYS A 201 -9.17 -17.33 -26.07
C LYS A 201 -9.68 -17.39 -27.52
N ILE A 202 -10.11 -18.57 -27.96
CA ILE A 202 -10.79 -18.73 -29.26
C ILE A 202 -12.30 -18.58 -29.08
N ASN A 203 -12.93 -17.72 -29.88
CA ASN A 203 -14.39 -17.60 -29.88
C ASN A 203 -15.04 -18.90 -30.37
N THR A 204 -15.90 -19.50 -29.54
CA THR A 204 -16.56 -20.78 -29.83
C THR A 204 -17.45 -20.72 -31.06
N SER A 205 -18.00 -19.57 -31.44
CA SER A 205 -18.79 -19.40 -32.68
C SER A 205 -17.95 -19.64 -33.94
N LYS A 206 -16.66 -19.28 -33.91
CA LYS A 206 -15.72 -19.53 -35.01
C LYS A 206 -15.34 -21.00 -35.12
N LEU A 207 -15.39 -21.74 -34.02
CA LEU A 207 -15.07 -23.17 -33.98
C LEU A 207 -16.27 -24.05 -34.34
N LYS A 208 -17.49 -23.67 -33.94
CA LYS A 208 -18.73 -24.46 -34.16
C LYS A 208 -18.98 -24.85 -35.62
N LYS A 209 -18.48 -24.11 -36.61
CA LYS A 209 -18.59 -24.47 -38.04
C LYS A 209 -17.73 -25.67 -38.45
N TYR A 210 -16.72 -26.05 -37.65
CA TYR A 210 -15.81 -27.17 -37.90
C TYR A 210 -16.11 -28.41 -37.06
N PHE A 211 -17.11 -28.33 -36.16
CA PHE A 211 -17.48 -29.41 -35.24
C PHE A 211 -18.97 -29.77 -35.36
N PRO A 212 -19.36 -31.03 -35.12
CA PRO A 212 -20.76 -31.43 -35.03
C PRO A 212 -21.55 -30.59 -33.99
N LYS A 213 -22.86 -30.43 -34.22
CA LYS A 213 -23.73 -29.58 -33.38
C LYS A 213 -23.79 -29.99 -31.89
N ASN A 214 -23.43 -31.25 -31.56
CA ASN A 214 -23.47 -31.81 -30.22
C ASN A 214 -22.09 -31.91 -29.53
N THR A 215 -21.05 -31.29 -30.09
CA THR A 215 -19.70 -31.37 -29.52
C THR A 215 -19.52 -30.38 -28.37
N THR A 216 -19.00 -30.85 -27.24
CA THR A 216 -18.72 -29.98 -26.08
C THR A 216 -17.43 -29.18 -26.30
N PRO A 217 -17.24 -28.03 -25.63
CA PRO A 217 -16.01 -27.25 -25.73
C PRO A 217 -14.75 -28.07 -25.42
N LYS A 218 -14.83 -28.99 -24.44
CA LYS A 218 -13.75 -29.90 -24.08
C LYS A 218 -13.39 -30.87 -25.23
N GLN A 219 -14.39 -31.42 -25.91
CA GLN A 219 -14.17 -32.28 -27.08
C GLN A 219 -13.59 -31.51 -28.27
N MET A 220 -13.97 -30.23 -28.45
CA MET A 220 -13.36 -29.37 -29.47
C MET A 220 -11.88 -29.15 -29.17
N GLU A 221 -11.54 -28.85 -27.91
CA GLU A 221 -10.16 -28.67 -27.45
C GLU A 221 -9.31 -29.92 -27.69
N GLU A 222 -9.76 -31.09 -27.22
CA GLU A 222 -9.06 -32.37 -27.42
C GLU A 222 -8.84 -32.67 -28.91
N THR A 223 -9.82 -32.37 -29.77
CA THR A 223 -9.70 -32.60 -31.21
C THR A 223 -8.71 -31.63 -31.86
N ILE A 224 -8.70 -30.36 -31.46
CA ILE A 224 -7.75 -29.35 -31.97
C ILE A 224 -6.33 -29.76 -31.61
N ILE A 225 -6.09 -30.16 -30.35
CA ILE A 225 -4.78 -30.63 -29.88
C ILE A 225 -4.32 -31.83 -30.72
N LYS A 226 -5.18 -32.83 -30.90
CA LYS A 226 -4.87 -34.03 -31.69
C LYS A 226 -4.52 -33.73 -33.15
N LEU A 227 -5.19 -32.75 -33.77
CA LEU A 227 -4.90 -32.31 -35.14
C LEU A 227 -3.55 -31.60 -35.23
N LEU A 228 -3.23 -30.74 -34.27
CA LEU A 228 -1.94 -30.03 -34.20
C LEU A 228 -0.77 -30.99 -33.98
N GLU A 229 -0.93 -31.98 -33.09
CA GLU A 229 0.07 -33.02 -32.85
C GLU A 229 0.36 -33.84 -34.12
N ARG A 230 -0.69 -34.21 -34.86
CA ARG A 230 -0.55 -34.96 -36.11
C ARG A 230 0.20 -34.17 -37.18
N GLU A 231 -0.06 -32.86 -37.30
CA GLU A 231 0.68 -32.01 -38.24
C GLU A 231 2.13 -31.76 -37.80
N LEU A 232 2.39 -31.66 -36.50
CA LEU A 232 3.76 -31.57 -35.99
C LEU A 232 4.56 -32.84 -36.31
N GLN A 233 3.97 -34.01 -36.13
CA GLN A 233 4.59 -35.30 -36.50
C GLN A 233 4.87 -35.39 -38.01
N ARG A 234 3.95 -34.90 -38.85
CA ARG A 234 4.12 -34.85 -40.32
C ARG A 234 5.25 -33.92 -40.75
N LYS A 235 5.37 -32.74 -40.12
CA LYS A 235 6.48 -31.80 -40.39
C LYS A 235 7.82 -32.40 -39.99
N ARG A 236 7.92 -32.96 -38.78
CA ARG A 236 9.14 -33.65 -38.31
C ARG A 236 9.55 -34.78 -39.26
N GLY A 237 8.60 -35.57 -39.77
CA GLY A 237 8.88 -36.63 -40.74
C GLY A 237 9.28 -36.16 -42.15
N ARG A 238 8.96 -34.91 -42.53
CA ARG A 238 9.40 -34.30 -43.81
C ARG A 238 10.80 -33.67 -43.71
N ASP A 239 11.15 -33.10 -42.56
CA ASP A 239 12.47 -32.51 -42.31
C ASP A 239 13.56 -33.58 -42.04
N SER A 240 13.17 -34.86 -41.95
CA SER A 240 14.06 -36.01 -41.72
C SER A 240 14.40 -36.80 -43.01
N ARG A 241 14.03 -36.29 -44.19
CA ARG A 241 14.32 -36.87 -45.51
C ARG A 241 15.03 -35.86 -46.38
#